data_AF-A0A4U1C2Q9-F1
#
_entry.id   AF-A0A4U1C2Q9-F1
#
_cell.length_a   1.000
_cell.length_b   1.000
_cell.length_c   1.000
_cell.angle_alpha   90.00
_cell.angle_beta   90.00
_cell.angle_gamma   90.00
#
_symmetry.space_group_name_H-M   'P 1'
#
loop_
_entity.id
_entity.type
_entity.pdbx_description
1 polymer ?
#
loop_
_entity_poly.entity_id
_entity_poly.type
_entity_poly.pdbx_seq_one_letter_code
_entity_poly.pdbx_strand_id
1 'polypeptide(L)'
;MAFKIFLDANVILDFVLKRKNYEDVKLIFEQEEKGNIKLFISSSILHIIGYWLTKYLGVDVAKTTLLKLLEHIKVIDSNHEGALDALKSDSKDIEDALQYFTALNHKMDYLISFDIDFQKFANAKLPIVDVKDFIKLVA
;
A
#
# COMPACT_ATOMS: atom_id res chain seq x y z
N MET A 1 -7.42 15.24 12.11
CA MET A 1 -7.87 13.84 11.93
C MET A 1 -6.94 13.26 10.87
N ALA A 2 -6.30 12.11 11.13
CA ALA A 2 -5.27 11.58 10.23
C ALA A 2 -5.87 10.75 9.09
N PHE A 3 -5.41 10.96 7.86
CA PHE A 3 -5.86 10.15 6.72
C PHE A 3 -5.38 8.69 6.86
N LYS A 4 -6.19 7.74 6.43
CA LYS A 4 -5.85 6.32 6.37
C LYS A 4 -5.48 5.94 4.95
N ILE A 5 -4.24 5.52 4.78
CA ILE A 5 -3.63 5.32 3.46
C ILE A 5 -3.28 3.86 3.30
N PHE A 6 -3.78 3.24 2.24
CA PHE A 6 -3.38 1.90 1.84
C PHE A 6 -2.23 1.96 0.84
N LEU A 7 -1.15 1.22 1.07
CA LEU A 7 0.03 1.24 0.22
C LEU A 7 0.12 -0.03 -0.63
N ASP A 8 0.37 0.13 -1.92
CA ASP A 8 0.80 -0.95 -2.82
C ASP A 8 2.20 -1.48 -2.43
N ALA A 9 2.45 -2.77 -2.70
CA ALA A 9 3.73 -3.43 -2.51
C ALA A 9 4.90 -2.71 -3.20
N ASN A 10 4.70 -2.21 -4.43
CA ASN A 10 5.77 -1.54 -5.17
C ASN A 10 6.21 -0.21 -4.50
N VAL A 11 5.27 0.51 -3.88
CA VAL A 11 5.55 1.73 -3.13
C VAL A 11 6.48 1.40 -1.95
N ILE A 12 6.19 0.32 -1.23
CA ILE A 12 7.00 -0.13 -0.09
C ILE A 12 8.38 -0.62 -0.55
N LEU A 13 8.44 -1.39 -1.63
CA LEU A 13 9.71 -1.86 -2.18
C LEU A 13 10.58 -0.69 -2.64
N ASP A 14 9.99 0.36 -3.21
CA ASP A 14 10.71 1.56 -3.62
C ASP A 14 11.34 2.28 -2.42
N PHE A 15 10.64 2.31 -1.27
CA PHE A 15 11.18 2.85 -0.03
C PHE A 15 12.29 1.97 0.57
N VAL A 16 12.00 0.68 0.80
CA VAL A 16 12.88 -0.22 1.54
C VAL A 16 14.17 -0.53 0.77
N LEU A 17 14.06 -0.75 -0.55
CA LEU A 17 15.20 -1.07 -1.40
C LEU A 17 15.83 0.18 -2.06
N LYS A 18 15.38 1.38 -1.68
CA LYS A 18 15.86 2.66 -2.24
C LYS A 18 15.84 2.68 -3.78
N ARG A 19 14.72 2.29 -4.38
CA ARG A 19 14.55 2.25 -5.84
C ARG A 19 14.23 3.67 -6.37
N LYS A 20 13.84 3.77 -7.64
CA LYS A 20 13.72 5.06 -8.36
C LYS A 20 12.85 6.11 -7.65
N ASN A 21 11.78 5.70 -6.96
CA ASN A 21 10.81 6.60 -6.33
C ASN A 21 11.09 6.83 -4.83
N TYR A 22 12.26 6.41 -4.32
CA TYR A 22 12.58 6.45 -2.89
C TYR A 22 12.30 7.81 -2.25
N GLU A 23 12.77 8.91 -2.86
CA GLU A 23 12.62 10.26 -2.31
C GLU A 23 11.15 10.67 -2.22
N ASP A 24 10.33 10.29 -3.20
CA ASP A 24 8.90 10.59 -3.19
C ASP A 24 8.22 9.81 -2.06
N VAL A 25 8.45 8.49 -1.98
CA VAL A 25 7.82 7.63 -0.96
C VAL A 25 8.27 8.02 0.45
N LYS A 26 9.51 8.48 0.63
CA LYS A 26 10.00 8.95 1.93
C LYS A 26 9.11 10.04 2.52
N LEU A 27 8.55 10.93 1.69
CA LEU A 27 7.63 11.99 2.14
C LEU A 27 6.37 11.39 2.78
N ILE A 28 5.89 10.23 2.34
CA ILE A 28 4.75 9.53 2.95
C ILE A 28 5.08 9.15 4.40
N PHE A 29 6.24 8.54 4.63
CA PHE A 29 6.67 8.15 5.99
C PHE A 29 6.91 9.38 6.86
N GLU A 30 7.45 10.48 6.33
CA GLU A 30 7.59 11.74 7.08
C GLU A 30 6.23 12.33 7.52
N GLN A 31 5.16 12.15 6.72
CA GLN A 31 3.81 12.56 7.11
C GLN A 31 3.18 11.61 8.14
N GLU A 32 3.53 10.32 8.10
CA GLU A 32 3.12 9.34 9.11
C GLU A 32 3.75 9.66 10.46
N GLU A 33 5.05 9.95 10.50
CA GLU A 33 5.77 10.35 11.71
C GLU A 33 5.23 11.64 12.34
N LYS A 34 4.74 12.58 11.51
CA LYS A 34 4.05 13.80 11.98
C LYS A 34 2.64 13.54 12.50
N GLY A 35 2.10 12.34 12.32
CA GLY A 35 0.74 11.96 12.71
C GLY A 35 -0.35 12.48 11.78
N ASN A 36 -0.01 12.98 10.58
CA ASN A 36 -0.96 13.47 9.60
C ASN A 36 -1.67 12.33 8.85
N ILE A 37 -1.01 11.17 8.76
CA ILE A 37 -1.54 9.98 8.10
C ILE A 37 -1.27 8.73 8.93
N LYS A 38 -1.96 7.64 8.58
CA LYS A 38 -1.76 6.28 9.10
C LYS A 38 -1.66 5.33 7.93
N LEU A 39 -0.65 4.46 7.95
CA LEU A 39 -0.34 3.56 6.85
C LEU A 39 -0.89 2.16 7.07
N PHE A 40 -1.40 1.57 6.00
CA PHE A 40 -2.03 0.25 5.99
C PHE A 40 -1.59 -0.56 4.78
N ILE A 41 -1.48 -1.88 4.97
CA ILE A 41 -1.26 -2.88 3.92
C ILE A 41 -2.06 -4.15 4.21
N SER A 42 -2.14 -5.06 3.25
CA SER A 42 -2.63 -6.43 3.50
C SER A 42 -1.52 -7.42 3.79
N SER A 43 -1.90 -8.58 4.32
CA SER A 43 -0.99 -9.73 4.47
C SER A 43 -0.50 -10.24 3.12
N SER A 44 -1.29 -10.09 2.04
CA SER A 44 -0.86 -10.41 0.68
C SER A 44 0.27 -9.48 0.22
N ILE A 45 0.16 -8.18 0.50
CA ILE A 45 1.25 -7.22 0.24
C ILE A 45 2.47 -7.56 1.09
N LEU A 46 2.27 -7.86 2.38
CA LEU A 46 3.35 -8.28 3.28
C LEU A 46 4.09 -9.53 2.76
N HIS A 47 3.35 -10.49 2.21
CA HIS A 47 3.92 -11.69 1.56
C HIS A 47 4.75 -11.31 0.32
N ILE A 48 4.24 -10.45 -0.56
CA ILE A 48 4.94 -10.01 -1.77
C ILE A 48 6.24 -9.28 -1.42
N ILE A 49 6.18 -8.32 -0.50
CA ILE A 49 7.39 -7.60 -0.08
C ILE A 49 8.36 -8.57 0.62
N GLY A 50 7.86 -9.51 1.43
CA GLY A 50 8.70 -10.52 2.09
C GLY A 50 9.43 -11.45 1.12
N TYR A 51 8.75 -11.88 0.04
CA TYR A 51 9.36 -12.64 -1.04
C TYR A 51 10.52 -11.88 -1.68
N TRP A 52 10.29 -10.62 -2.08
CA TRP A 52 11.30 -9.82 -2.74
C TRP A 52 12.46 -9.45 -1.81
N LEU A 53 12.18 -9.02 -0.58
CA LEU A 53 13.24 -8.71 0.39
C LEU A 53 14.10 -9.94 0.70
N THR A 54 13.49 -11.12 0.83
CA THR A 54 14.26 -12.37 1.04
C THR A 54 15.18 -12.64 -0.14
N LYS A 55 14.70 -12.43 -1.37
CA LYS A 55 15.49 -12.63 -2.60
C LYS A 55 16.66 -11.66 -2.72
N TYR A 56 16.50 -10.40 -2.30
CA TYR A 56 17.53 -9.36 -2.43
C TYR A 56 18.48 -9.28 -1.23
N LEU A 57 18.02 -9.54 -0.02
CA LEU A 57 18.74 -9.27 1.23
C LEU A 57 19.03 -10.52 2.06
N GLY A 58 18.42 -11.67 1.73
CA GLY A 58 18.43 -12.86 2.57
C GLY A 58 17.36 -12.82 3.67
N VAL A 59 17.00 -13.99 4.19
CA VAL A 59 15.82 -14.16 5.07
C VAL A 59 15.92 -13.41 6.40
N ASP A 60 17.10 -13.37 7.03
CA ASP A 60 17.27 -12.75 8.34
C ASP A 60 17.18 -11.21 8.26
N VAL A 61 17.81 -10.62 7.23
CA VAL A 61 17.72 -9.18 6.96
C VAL A 61 16.30 -8.82 6.52
N ALA A 62 15.65 -9.65 5.72
CA ALA A 62 14.26 -9.43 5.32
C ALA A 62 13.33 -9.39 6.54
N LYS A 63 13.41 -10.37 7.45
CA LYS A 63 12.57 -10.42 8.67
C LYS A 63 12.77 -9.19 9.55
N THR A 64 14.02 -8.81 9.82
CA THR A 64 14.31 -7.63 10.65
C THR A 64 13.85 -6.33 9.99
N THR A 65 13.94 -6.24 8.66
CA THR A 65 13.44 -5.09 7.89
C THR A 65 11.91 -5.00 7.93
N LEU A 66 11.21 -6.13 7.75
CA LEU A 66 9.74 -6.16 7.84
C LEU A 66 9.23 -5.81 9.24
N LEU A 67 9.90 -6.29 10.30
CA LEU A 67 9.52 -5.93 11.67
C LEU A 67 9.58 -4.43 11.90
N LYS A 68 10.67 -3.77 11.46
CA LYS A 68 10.80 -2.31 11.53
C LYS A 68 9.74 -1.58 10.71
N LEU A 69 9.44 -2.08 9.50
CA LEU A 69 8.40 -1.50 8.66
C LEU A 69 7.02 -1.54 9.34
N LEU A 70 6.71 -2.63 10.04
CA LEU A 70 5.44 -2.80 10.76
C LEU A 70 5.32 -1.97 12.04
N GLU A 71 6.37 -1.27 12.48
CA GLU A 71 6.25 -0.24 13.52
C GLU A 71 5.46 0.98 13.03
N HIS A 72 5.49 1.24 11.71
CA HIS A 72 4.82 2.36 11.04
C HIS A 72 3.53 1.96 10.31
N ILE A 73 3.43 0.69 9.89
CA ILE A 73 2.37 0.20 9.01
C ILE A 73 1.51 -0.84 9.72
N LYS A 74 0.20 -0.66 9.66
CA LYS A 74 -0.76 -1.66 10.16
C LYS A 74 -1.17 -2.64 9.06
N VAL A 75 -1.32 -3.90 9.43
CA VAL A 75 -1.82 -4.94 8.51
C VAL A 75 -3.33 -5.11 8.69
N ILE A 76 -4.07 -5.08 7.58
CA ILE A 76 -5.51 -5.31 7.50
C ILE A 76 -5.80 -6.25 6.33
N ASP A 77 -6.76 -7.16 6.47
CA ASP A 77 -7.04 -8.14 5.41
C ASP A 77 -8.49 -8.12 4.94
N SER A 78 -8.69 -8.62 3.72
CA SER A 78 -10.01 -8.89 3.18
C SER A 78 -10.68 -10.02 3.95
N ASN A 79 -12.00 -9.94 4.06
CA ASN A 79 -12.84 -11.06 4.49
C ASN A 79 -13.35 -11.83 3.26
N HIS A 80 -14.13 -12.88 3.50
CA HIS A 80 -14.68 -13.69 2.41
C HIS A 80 -15.53 -12.87 1.42
N GLU A 81 -16.34 -11.95 1.92
CA GLU A 81 -17.18 -11.09 1.08
C GLU A 81 -16.34 -10.16 0.20
N GLY A 82 -15.31 -9.51 0.76
CA GLY A 82 -14.40 -8.67 0.00
C GLY A 82 -13.64 -9.45 -1.08
N ALA A 83 -13.30 -10.71 -0.84
CA ALA A 83 -12.71 -11.58 -1.86
C ALA A 83 -13.71 -11.90 -2.98
N LEU A 84 -14.98 -12.16 -2.66
CA LEU A 84 -16.02 -12.37 -3.66
C LEU A 84 -16.26 -11.10 -4.49
N ASP A 85 -16.30 -9.94 -3.85
CA ASP A 85 -16.49 -8.66 -4.55
C ASP A 85 -15.34 -8.35 -5.49
N ALA A 86 -14.09 -8.61 -5.06
CA ALA A 86 -12.92 -8.51 -5.91
C ALA A 86 -13.02 -9.39 -7.17
N LEU A 87 -13.39 -10.66 -7.00
CA LEU A 87 -13.52 -11.62 -8.11
C LEU A 87 -14.72 -11.36 -9.03
N LYS A 88 -15.73 -10.62 -8.55
CA LYS A 88 -16.90 -10.21 -9.36
C LYS A 88 -16.69 -8.86 -10.06
N SER A 89 -15.62 -8.14 -9.72
CA SER A 89 -15.33 -6.85 -10.32
C SER A 89 -14.84 -6.99 -11.76
N ASP A 90 -14.87 -5.88 -12.50
CA ASP A 90 -14.35 -5.83 -13.88
C ASP A 90 -12.82 -5.79 -13.95
N SER A 91 -12.12 -5.84 -12.81
CA SER A 91 -10.66 -5.89 -12.77
C SER A 91 -10.14 -7.17 -13.40
N LYS A 92 -9.16 -7.05 -14.28
CA LYS A 92 -8.45 -8.18 -14.88
C LYS A 92 -7.30 -8.68 -14.00
N ASP A 93 -6.84 -7.83 -13.08
CA ASP A 93 -5.84 -8.20 -12.10
C ASP A 93 -6.51 -8.51 -10.76
N ILE A 94 -6.37 -9.76 -10.32
CA ILE A 94 -6.94 -10.27 -9.09
C ILE A 94 -6.26 -9.63 -7.87
N GLU A 95 -4.96 -9.33 -7.96
CA GLU A 95 -4.22 -8.70 -6.88
C GLU A 95 -4.75 -7.29 -6.63
N ASP A 96 -4.82 -6.47 -7.67
CA ASP A 96 -5.35 -5.10 -7.60
C ASP A 96 -6.80 -5.08 -7.10
N ALA A 97 -7.63 -6.01 -7.57
CA ALA A 97 -9.01 -6.14 -7.10
C ALA A 97 -9.04 -6.44 -5.60
N LEU A 98 -8.27 -7.43 -5.13
CA LEU A 98 -8.22 -7.79 -3.71
C LEU A 98 -7.70 -6.64 -2.86
N GLN A 99 -6.64 -5.93 -3.31
CA GLN A 99 -6.10 -4.77 -2.63
C GLN A 99 -7.17 -3.66 -2.53
N TYR A 100 -7.84 -3.35 -3.64
CA TYR A 100 -8.87 -2.31 -3.70
C TYR A 100 -10.04 -2.59 -2.76
N PHE A 101 -10.63 -3.79 -2.84
CA PHE A 101 -11.77 -4.14 -1.99
C PHE A 101 -11.38 -4.28 -0.52
N THR A 102 -10.13 -4.68 -0.22
CA THR A 102 -9.60 -4.61 1.16
C THR A 102 -9.60 -3.17 1.67
N ALA A 103 -8.98 -2.26 0.92
CA ALA A 103 -8.90 -0.85 1.30
C ALA A 103 -10.29 -0.20 1.42
N LEU A 104 -11.19 -0.49 0.48
CA LEU A 104 -12.56 0.01 0.46
C LEU A 104 -13.35 -0.45 1.70
N ASN A 105 -13.31 -1.75 2.02
CA ASN A 105 -14.07 -2.33 3.12
C ASN A 105 -13.59 -1.83 4.49
N HIS A 106 -12.29 -1.54 4.62
CA HIS A 106 -11.71 -0.93 5.82
C HIS A 106 -11.80 0.59 5.86
N LYS A 107 -12.47 1.21 4.88
CA LYS A 107 -12.70 2.66 4.77
C LYS A 107 -11.37 3.43 4.79
N MET A 108 -10.44 3.01 3.94
CA MET A 108 -9.26 3.79 3.63
C MET A 108 -9.67 5.06 2.89
N ASP A 109 -8.98 6.16 3.14
CA ASP A 109 -9.26 7.43 2.48
C ASP A 109 -8.61 7.48 1.09
N TYR A 110 -7.44 6.86 0.94
CA TYR A 110 -6.70 6.76 -0.32
C TYR A 110 -5.97 5.42 -0.43
N LEU A 111 -5.78 4.97 -1.67
CA LEU A 111 -4.80 3.93 -2.02
C LEU A 111 -3.68 4.58 -2.83
N ILE A 112 -2.43 4.27 -2.50
CA ILE A 112 -1.25 4.78 -3.22
C ILE A 112 -0.62 3.65 -4.02
N SER A 113 -0.52 3.85 -5.34
CA SER A 113 0.17 2.97 -6.27
C SER A 113 0.84 3.79 -7.39
N PHE A 114 1.93 3.27 -7.93
CA PHE A 114 2.57 3.81 -9.14
C PHE A 114 2.08 3.13 -10.43
N ASP A 115 1.16 2.16 -10.33
CA ASP A 115 0.56 1.48 -11.47
C ASP A 115 -0.57 2.34 -12.06
N ILE A 116 -0.38 2.77 -13.32
CA ILE A 116 -1.32 3.63 -14.04
C ILE A 116 -2.61 2.87 -14.39
N ASP A 117 -2.54 1.57 -14.65
CA ASP A 117 -3.72 0.77 -14.95
C ASP A 117 -4.53 0.51 -13.67
N PHE A 118 -3.86 0.27 -12.54
CA PHE A 118 -4.55 0.20 -11.25
C PHE A 118 -5.22 1.53 -10.88
N GLN A 119 -4.55 2.66 -11.13
CA GLN A 119 -5.13 3.99 -10.88
C GLN A 119 -6.45 4.23 -11.65
N LYS A 120 -6.62 3.64 -12.84
CA LYS A 120 -7.87 3.75 -13.61
C LYS A 120 -9.04 2.99 -12.98
N PHE A 121 -8.77 2.07 -12.05
CA PHE A 121 -9.80 1.37 -11.28
C PHE A 121 -10.41 2.23 -10.17
N ALA A 122 -9.82 3.40 -9.89
CA ALA A 122 -10.31 4.32 -8.89
C ALA A 122 -11.75 4.75 -9.16
N ASN A 123 -12.52 4.96 -8.09
CA ASN A 123 -13.82 5.59 -8.17
C ASN A 123 -14.02 6.58 -7.02
N ALA A 124 -15.16 7.27 -7.01
CA ALA A 124 -15.45 8.31 -6.01
C ALA A 124 -15.42 7.82 -4.55
N LYS A 125 -15.48 6.51 -4.30
CA LYS A 125 -15.45 5.94 -2.95
C LYS A 125 -14.02 5.68 -2.44
N LEU A 126 -13.09 5.36 -3.33
CA LEU A 126 -11.69 5.12 -2.98
C LEU A 126 -10.81 5.63 -4.14
N PRO A 127 -10.25 6.84 -4.00
CA PRO A 127 -9.24 7.35 -4.92
C PRO A 127 -7.98 6.49 -4.87
N ILE A 128 -7.44 6.15 -6.04
CA ILE A 128 -6.11 5.58 -6.20
C ILE A 128 -5.24 6.66 -6.83
N VAL A 129 -4.17 7.05 -6.15
CA VAL A 129 -3.33 8.19 -6.54
C VAL A 129 -1.85 7.84 -6.48
N ASP A 130 -1.03 8.60 -7.18
CA ASP A 130 0.41 8.54 -6.99
C ASP A 130 0.83 9.25 -5.70
N VAL A 131 2.07 9.04 -5.29
CA VAL A 131 2.63 9.67 -4.07
C VAL A 131 2.66 11.20 -4.19
N LYS A 132 3.01 11.74 -5.35
CA LYS A 132 3.21 13.19 -5.53
C LYS A 132 1.92 13.95 -5.40
N ASP A 133 0.86 13.42 -5.98
CA ASP A 133 -0.48 13.98 -5.95
C ASP A 133 -1.07 13.88 -4.55
N PHE A 134 -0.85 12.76 -3.85
CA PHE A 134 -1.25 12.66 -2.45
C PHE A 134 -0.54 13.67 -1.55
N ILE A 135 0.79 13.81 -1.68
CA ILE A 135 1.56 14.74 -0.85
C ILE A 135 1.09 16.19 -1.00
N LYS A 136 0.70 16.62 -2.21
CA LYS A 136 0.15 17.98 -2.43
C LYS A 136 -1.14 18.25 -1.65
N LEU A 137 -1.88 17.21 -1.23
CA LEU A 137 -3.12 17.33 -0.47
C LEU A 137 -2.87 17.45 1.05
N VAL A 138 -1.71 17.00 1.53
CA VAL A 138 -1.38 16.87 2.96
C VAL A 138 -0.25 17.81 3.39
N ALA A 139 0.53 18.33 2.44
CA ALA A 139 1.53 19.37 2.66
C ALA A 139 0.91 20.77 2.85
#